data_AF-A0A5N5CXR8-F1
#
_entry.id   AF-A0A5N5CXR8-F1
#
_cell.length_a   1.000
_cell.length_b   1.000
_cell.length_c   1.000
_cell.angle_alpha   90.00
_cell.angle_beta   90.00
_cell.angle_gamma   90.00
#
_symmetry.space_group_name_H-M   'P 1'
#
loop_
_entity.id
_entity.type
_entity.pdbx_description
1 polymer ?
#
loop_
_entity_poly.entity_id
_entity_poly.type
_entity_poly.pdbx_seq_one_letter_code
_entity_poly.pdbx_strand_id
1 'polypeptide(L)'
;MVAPTIRIRPAQRVPEHIVGVETVSTDPRHVVHFRHPAYPTAKNRLFSLLALDHPTGGIHSTTAHTACAIIAGNRFDGYLSLTATGEPIRAGSYSVLTGSDYFFCVPTPKGTTGTYKYPVVPNFTE
;
A
#
# COMPACT_ATOMS: atom_id res chain seq x y z
N MET A 1 9.94 54.03 -24.02
CA MET A 1 10.00 53.02 -22.94
C MET A 1 8.62 52.38 -22.84
N VAL A 2 8.48 51.08 -23.13
CA VAL A 2 7.20 50.37 -23.10
C VAL A 2 7.05 49.67 -21.75
N ALA A 3 5.96 49.94 -21.03
CA ALA A 3 5.72 49.36 -19.72
C ALA A 3 5.38 47.86 -19.84
N PRO A 4 5.90 47.00 -18.95
CA PRO A 4 5.60 45.58 -18.98
C PRO A 4 4.13 45.35 -18.59
N THR A 5 3.39 44.63 -19.44
CA THR A 5 2.01 44.23 -19.14
C THR A 5 2.01 42.92 -18.36
N ILE A 6 1.64 42.99 -17.08
CA ILE A 6 1.45 41.80 -16.24
C ILE A 6 0.09 41.19 -16.58
N ARG A 7 0.10 39.99 -17.17
CA ARG A 7 -1.13 39.18 -17.35
C ARG A 7 -1.28 38.23 -16.17
N ILE A 8 -2.21 38.56 -15.26
CA ILE A 8 -2.59 37.68 -14.17
C ILE A 8 -3.46 36.55 -14.74
N ARG A 9 -3.13 35.30 -14.41
CA ARG A 9 -3.97 34.15 -14.80
C ARG A 9 -5.31 34.25 -14.05
N PRO A 10 -6.44 33.97 -14.71
CA PRO A 10 -7.72 33.85 -14.03
C PRO A 10 -7.60 32.85 -12.88
N ALA A 11 -8.33 33.09 -11.79
CA ALA A 11 -8.46 32.12 -10.72
C ALA A 11 -8.92 30.77 -11.30
N GLN A 12 -8.32 29.68 -10.83
CA GLN A 12 -8.72 28.35 -11.24
C GLN A 12 -10.21 28.15 -10.93
N ARG A 13 -11.00 27.80 -11.95
CA ARG A 13 -12.39 27.43 -11.74
C ARG A 13 -12.46 26.21 -10.83
N VAL A 14 -13.38 26.23 -9.88
CA VAL A 14 -13.71 25.05 -9.09
C VAL A 14 -14.12 23.95 -10.09
N PRO A 15 -13.49 22.77 -10.05
CA PRO A 15 -13.82 21.73 -11.01
C PRO A 15 -15.26 21.25 -10.83
N GLU A 16 -16.00 21.11 -11.93
CA GLU A 16 -17.41 20.68 -11.92
C GLU A 16 -17.60 19.19 -11.57
N HIS A 17 -16.50 18.42 -11.50
CA HIS A 17 -16.47 16.99 -11.19
C HIS A 17 -16.30 16.69 -9.69
N ILE A 18 -16.95 17.47 -8.81
CA ILE A 18 -17.01 17.16 -7.37
C ILE A 18 -17.85 15.88 -7.10
N VAL A 19 -18.68 15.47 -8.06
CA VAL A 19 -19.46 14.24 -7.97
C VAL A 19 -18.55 13.05 -8.31
N GLY A 20 -18.12 12.33 -7.28
CA GLY A 20 -17.18 11.20 -7.39
C GLY A 20 -15.91 11.33 -6.56
N VAL A 21 -15.78 12.37 -5.71
CA VAL A 21 -14.87 12.29 -4.56
C VAL A 21 -15.45 11.25 -3.60
N GLU A 22 -15.22 9.97 -3.90
CA GLU A 22 -15.17 8.95 -2.87
C GLU A 22 -14.16 9.47 -1.84
N THR A 23 -14.68 9.80 -0.66
CA THR A 23 -14.06 10.72 0.27
C THR A 23 -12.80 10.08 0.84
N VAL A 24 -11.63 10.48 0.36
CA VAL A 24 -10.38 10.05 1.00
C VAL A 24 -10.39 10.41 2.48
N SER A 25 -9.89 9.53 3.33
CA SER A 25 -9.82 9.85 4.74
C SER A 25 -8.78 10.93 4.99
N THR A 26 -9.07 11.84 5.92
CA THR A 26 -8.11 12.81 6.45
C THR A 26 -7.65 12.47 7.86
N ASP A 27 -8.11 11.34 8.42
CA ASP A 27 -7.75 10.93 9.77
C ASP A 27 -6.37 10.26 9.76
N PRO A 28 -5.34 10.87 10.40
CA PRO A 28 -4.00 10.31 10.43
C PRO A 28 -3.89 9.02 11.26
N ARG A 29 -4.95 8.65 11.99
CA ARG A 29 -5.02 7.38 12.73
C ARG A 29 -5.32 6.19 11.83
N HIS A 30 -5.81 6.42 10.61
CA HIS A 30 -5.99 5.35 9.64
C HIS A 30 -4.63 4.93 9.07
N VAL A 31 -4.07 3.91 9.71
CA VAL A 31 -2.78 3.31 9.36
C VAL A 31 -2.99 1.83 9.14
N VAL A 32 -2.35 1.30 8.09
CA VAL A 32 -2.26 -0.12 7.81
C VAL A 32 -0.82 -0.60 8.00
N HIS A 33 -0.67 -1.76 8.62
CA HIS A 33 0.62 -2.38 8.89
C HIS A 33 0.81 -3.61 8.01
N PHE A 34 1.94 -3.66 7.31
CA PHE A 34 2.33 -4.82 6.52
C PHE A 34 3.39 -5.63 7.24
N ARG A 35 3.21 -6.95 7.26
CA ARG A 35 3.97 -7.87 8.09
C ARG A 35 4.57 -9.02 7.29
N HIS A 36 5.74 -9.46 7.74
CA HIS A 36 6.43 -10.63 7.24
C HIS A 36 5.92 -11.88 7.97
N PRO A 37 5.56 -12.96 7.27
CA PRO A 37 4.95 -14.15 7.89
C PRO A 37 5.91 -14.95 8.79
N ALA A 38 7.20 -14.97 8.45
CA ALA A 38 8.19 -15.83 9.10
C ALA A 38 8.94 -15.23 10.32
N TYR A 39 8.65 -13.99 10.71
CA TYR A 39 9.28 -13.36 11.89
C TYR A 39 8.33 -13.36 13.10
N PRO A 40 8.84 -13.39 14.34
CA PRO A 40 8.03 -13.24 15.54
C PRO A 40 7.24 -11.93 15.54
N THR A 41 6.04 -11.92 16.13
CA THR A 41 5.10 -10.78 16.13
C THR A 41 5.72 -9.43 16.53
N ALA A 42 6.69 -9.44 17.45
CA ALA A 42 7.38 -8.23 17.90
C ALA A 42 8.31 -7.60 16.84
N LYS A 43 8.73 -8.35 15.82
CA LYS A 43 9.74 -7.95 14.83
C LYS A 43 9.32 -8.23 13.39
N ASN A 44 8.03 -8.50 13.17
CA ASN A 44 7.54 -8.91 11.86
C ASN A 44 6.99 -7.77 11.00
N ARG A 45 7.04 -6.51 11.47
CA ARG A 45 6.54 -5.38 10.68
C ARG A 45 7.55 -5.01 9.60
N LEU A 46 7.10 -4.99 8.35
CA LEU A 46 7.88 -4.54 7.20
C LEU A 46 7.86 -3.01 7.12
N PHE A 47 6.66 -2.45 7.02
CA PHE A 47 6.41 -1.01 6.95
C PHE A 47 4.93 -0.72 7.31
N SER A 48 4.58 0.56 7.35
CA SER A 48 3.20 1.01 7.53
C SER A 48 2.89 2.10 6.52
N LEU A 49 1.64 2.16 6.06
CA LEU A 49 1.14 3.21 5.17
C LEU A 49 -0.09 3.86 5.79
N LEU A 50 -0.35 5.12 5.45
CA LEU A 50 -1.65 5.71 5.72
C LEU A 50 -2.69 5.02 4.83
N ALA A 51 -3.83 4.69 5.43
CA ALA A 51 -4.92 3.97 4.78
C ALA A 51 -6.04 4.97 4.47
N LEU A 52 -5.83 5.84 3.47
CA LEU A 52 -6.70 7.00 3.21
C LEU A 52 -7.66 6.80 2.02
N ASP A 53 -7.66 5.64 1.37
CA ASP A 53 -8.39 5.41 0.11
C ASP A 53 -9.91 5.21 0.31
N HIS A 54 -10.43 5.35 1.54
CA HIS A 54 -11.85 5.27 1.87
C HIS A 54 -12.15 6.16 3.09
N PRO A 55 -13.36 6.75 3.23
CA PRO A 55 -13.65 7.71 4.31
C PRO A 55 -13.45 7.15 5.71
N THR A 56 -13.75 5.86 5.91
CA THR A 56 -13.56 5.15 7.18
C THR A 56 -12.18 4.47 7.31
N GLY A 57 -11.24 4.83 6.46
CA GLY A 57 -9.94 4.20 6.36
C GLY A 57 -9.95 2.97 5.45
N GLY A 58 -8.79 2.74 4.82
CA GLY A 58 -8.53 1.60 3.95
C GLY A 58 -7.47 1.92 2.90
N ILE A 59 -6.87 0.88 2.33
CA ILE A 59 -5.85 1.02 1.30
C ILE A 59 -6.25 0.26 0.03
N HIS A 60 -6.03 0.86 -1.13
CA HIS A 60 -6.26 0.25 -2.41
C HIS A 60 -5.42 -1.03 -2.56
N SER A 61 -6.07 -2.14 -2.94
CA SER A 61 -5.49 -3.48 -2.89
C SER A 61 -4.22 -3.63 -3.74
N THR A 62 -4.21 -3.10 -4.97
CA THR A 62 -3.03 -3.13 -5.84
C THR A 62 -1.91 -2.24 -5.33
N THR A 63 -2.21 -1.12 -4.68
CA THR A 63 -1.20 -0.25 -4.06
C THR A 63 -0.50 -0.98 -2.92
N ALA A 64 -1.27 -1.61 -2.04
CA ALA A 64 -0.77 -2.43 -0.94
C ALA A 64 0.10 -3.60 -1.44
N HIS A 65 -0.38 -4.34 -2.45
CA HIS A 65 0.37 -5.46 -3.03
C HIS A 65 1.69 -4.99 -3.67
N THR A 66 1.64 -3.94 -4.49
CA THR A 66 2.82 -3.41 -5.18
C THR A 66 3.89 -2.96 -4.19
N ALA A 67 3.52 -2.21 -3.15
CA ALA A 67 4.45 -1.77 -2.12
C ALA A 67 5.13 -2.96 -1.41
N CYS A 68 4.35 -3.98 -1.06
CA CYS A 68 4.89 -5.19 -0.45
C CYS A 68 5.82 -5.96 -1.39
N ALA A 69 5.45 -6.11 -2.67
CA ALA A 69 6.25 -6.82 -3.66
C ALA A 69 7.62 -6.16 -3.86
N ILE A 70 7.67 -4.83 -3.93
CA ILE A 70 8.90 -4.03 -4.02
C ILE A 70 9.79 -4.31 -2.80
N ILE A 71 9.25 -4.15 -1.59
CA ILE A 71 9.98 -4.36 -0.33
C ILE A 71 10.44 -5.82 -0.17
N ALA A 72 9.71 -6.78 -0.72
CA ALA A 72 10.07 -8.19 -0.72
C ALA A 72 11.09 -8.56 -1.83
N GLY A 73 11.79 -7.58 -2.42
CA GLY A 73 12.77 -7.83 -3.48
C GLY A 73 12.12 -8.16 -4.82
N ASN A 74 11.12 -7.39 -5.22
CA ASN A 74 10.34 -7.54 -6.46
C ASN A 74 9.59 -8.88 -6.57
N ARG A 75 9.12 -9.44 -5.44
CA ARG A 75 8.34 -10.68 -5.39
C ARG A 75 6.85 -10.44 -5.67
N PHE A 76 6.53 -10.12 -6.92
CA PHE A 76 5.15 -9.91 -7.39
C PHE A 76 4.30 -11.18 -7.41
N ASP A 77 4.94 -12.36 -7.29
CA ASP A 77 4.26 -13.65 -7.08
C ASP A 77 3.72 -13.84 -5.65
N GLY A 78 3.99 -12.89 -4.75
CA GLY A 78 3.43 -12.86 -3.41
C GLY A 78 1.95 -12.43 -3.37
N TYR A 79 1.34 -12.56 -2.20
CA TYR A 79 -0.06 -12.22 -1.95
C TYR A 79 -0.26 -11.68 -0.53
N LEU A 80 -1.35 -10.92 -0.34
CA LEU A 80 -1.76 -10.44 0.98
C LEU A 80 -2.66 -11.48 1.67
N SER A 81 -2.46 -11.68 2.97
CA SER A 81 -3.28 -12.52 3.83
C SER A 81 -3.57 -11.84 5.17
N LEU A 82 -4.60 -12.29 5.87
CA LEU A 82 -4.93 -11.85 7.23
C LEU A 82 -4.05 -12.55 8.29
N THR A 83 -3.42 -13.67 7.95
CA THR A 83 -2.54 -14.42 8.86
C THR A 83 -1.27 -14.86 8.16
N ALA A 84 -0.22 -15.20 8.93
CA ALA A 84 1.08 -15.59 8.40
C ALA A 84 1.08 -16.87 7.54
N THR A 85 0.07 -17.72 7.70
CA THR A 85 -0.10 -18.99 6.97
C THR A 85 -1.48 -19.06 6.28
N GLY A 86 -2.15 -17.92 6.14
CA GLY A 86 -3.50 -17.86 5.64
C GLY A 86 -3.56 -17.87 4.13
N GLU A 87 -4.77 -18.09 3.63
CA GLU A 87 -5.06 -18.01 2.19
C GLU A 87 -4.95 -16.56 1.68
N PRO A 88 -4.76 -16.39 0.35
CA PRO A 88 -4.80 -15.07 -0.28
C PRO A 88 -6.16 -14.38 -0.08
N ILE A 89 -6.12 -13.08 0.21
CA ILE A 89 -7.34 -12.25 0.23
C ILE A 89 -7.89 -12.17 -1.19
N ARG A 90 -9.15 -12.57 -1.36
CA ARG A 90 -9.89 -12.47 -2.63
C ARG A 90 -10.49 -11.08 -2.81
N ALA A 91 -9.61 -10.09 -2.96
CA ALA A 91 -9.98 -8.72 -3.25
C ALA A 91 -9.89 -8.48 -4.77
N GLY A 92 -10.83 -7.72 -5.33
CA GLY A 92 -10.69 -7.22 -6.70
C GLY A 92 -9.52 -6.24 -6.81
N SER A 93 -8.95 -6.07 -8.01
CA SER A 93 -7.80 -5.17 -8.25
C SER A 93 -8.07 -3.71 -7.89
N TYR A 94 -9.33 -3.31 -7.80
CA TYR A 94 -9.77 -1.95 -7.44
C TYR A 94 -10.51 -1.89 -6.12
N SER A 95 -10.42 -2.94 -5.30
CA SER A 95 -11.04 -2.95 -3.99
C SER A 95 -10.20 -2.22 -2.96
N VAL A 96 -10.88 -1.68 -1.94
CA VAL A 96 -10.23 -1.11 -0.77
C VAL A 96 -10.16 -2.17 0.33
N LEU A 97 -8.96 -2.37 0.85
CA LEU A 97 -8.66 -3.23 1.99
C LEU A 97 -8.82 -2.41 3.28
N THR A 98 -9.80 -2.77 4.11
CA THR A 98 -10.20 -1.98 5.30
C THR A 98 -9.60 -2.47 6.63
N GLY A 99 -8.80 -3.54 6.60
CA GLY A 99 -8.11 -4.07 7.77
C GLY A 99 -6.88 -3.24 8.15
N SER A 100 -6.48 -3.33 9.41
CA SER A 100 -5.32 -2.63 9.96
C SER A 100 -4.00 -3.38 9.79
N ASP A 101 -4.05 -4.69 9.57
CA ASP A 101 -2.89 -5.56 9.55
C ASP A 101 -3.00 -6.61 8.45
N TYR A 102 -1.95 -6.70 7.63
CA TYR A 102 -1.83 -7.70 6.58
C TYR A 102 -0.46 -8.35 6.58
N PHE A 103 -0.42 -9.64 6.27
CA PHE A 103 0.80 -10.37 6.01
C PHE A 103 1.06 -10.43 4.51
N PHE A 104 2.29 -10.17 4.08
CA PHE A 104 2.70 -10.42 2.71
C PHE A 104 3.38 -11.77 2.62
N CYS A 105 2.66 -12.75 2.07
CA CYS A 105 3.11 -14.12 1.92
C CYS A 105 3.70 -14.32 0.52
N VAL A 106 4.78 -15.09 0.43
CA VAL A 106 5.49 -15.34 -0.82
C VAL A 106 5.62 -16.85 -1.01
N PRO A 107 5.41 -17.39 -2.23
CA PRO A 107 5.58 -18.81 -2.49
C PRO A 107 6.95 -19.31 -2.05
N THR A 108 6.93 -20.35 -1.21
CA THR A 108 8.13 -21.00 -0.67
C THR A 108 8.89 -21.70 -1.79
N PRO A 109 10.20 -21.41 -1.98
CA PRO A 109 11.02 -22.10 -2.96
C PRO A 109 11.06 -23.61 -2.68
N LYS A 110 11.11 -24.41 -3.75
CA LYS A 110 11.24 -25.87 -3.64
C LYS A 110 12.49 -26.25 -2.84
N GLY A 111 12.36 -27.23 -1.96
CA GLY A 111 13.47 -27.70 -1.12
C GLY A 111 13.73 -26.87 0.14
N THR A 112 12.97 -25.79 0.38
CA THR A 112 13.04 -25.05 1.64
C THR A 112 12.52 -25.91 2.80
N THR A 113 13.32 -26.11 3.83
CA THR A 113 12.90 -26.75 5.08
C THR A 113 12.51 -25.67 6.10
N GLY A 114 11.30 -25.80 6.66
CA GLY A 114 10.74 -24.82 7.61
C GLY A 114 10.16 -23.56 6.95
N THR A 115 9.95 -22.52 7.75
CA THR A 115 9.31 -21.28 7.29
C THR A 115 10.25 -20.45 6.44
N TYR A 116 9.87 -20.18 5.19
CA TYR A 116 10.65 -19.37 4.27
C TYR A 116 10.69 -17.90 4.71
N LYS A 117 11.91 -17.39 4.95
CA LYS A 117 12.19 -15.99 5.25
C LYS A 117 12.68 -15.31 3.98
N TYR A 118 11.78 -14.66 3.24
CA TYR A 118 12.18 -13.95 2.02
C TYR A 118 13.03 -12.71 2.37
N PRO A 119 13.94 -12.29 1.47
CA PRO A 119 14.74 -11.09 1.69
C PRO A 119 13.84 -9.84 1.73
N VAL A 120 14.17 -8.92 2.64
CA VAL A 120 13.56 -7.59 2.71
C VAL A 120 14.57 -6.60 2.17
N VAL A 121 14.19 -5.88 1.12
CA VAL A 121 15.02 -4.93 0.38
C VAL A 121 14.46 -3.53 0.62
N PRO A 122 14.90 -2.83 1.69
CA PRO A 122 14.36 -1.52 2.05
C PRO A 122 14.96 -0.37 1.23
N ASN A 123 16.02 -0.62 0.47
CA ASN A 123 16.70 0.37 -0.36
C ASN A 123 17.05 -0.21 -1.73
N PHE A 124 17.12 0.67 -2.72
CA PHE A 124 17.68 0.36 -4.03
C PHE A 124 18.95 1.19 -4.16
N THR A 125 20.11 0.54 -4.23
CA THR A 125 21.34 1.21 -4.63
C THR A 125 21.36 1.29 -6.15
N GLU A 126 21.69 2.47 -6.69
CA GLU A 126 22.03 2.66 -8.10
C GLU A 126 23.35 1.98 -8.45
#